data_AF-A0A1E5VQT5-F1
#
_entry.id   AF-A0A1E5VQT5-F1
#
_cell.length_a   1.000
_cell.length_b   1.000
_cell.length_c   1.000
_cell.angle_alpha   90.00
_cell.angle_beta   90.00
_cell.angle_gamma   90.00
#
_symmetry.space_group_name_H-M   'P 1'
#
loop_
_entity.id
_entity.type
_entity.pdbx_description
1 polymer ?
#
loop_
_entity_poly.entity_id
_entity_poly.type
_entity_poly.pdbx_seq_one_letter_code
_entity_poly.pdbx_strand_id
1 'polypeptide(L)'
;MAGGGDAASDVDAEFVIAGGGIAGLATALALRRAGVARGHGGMLVLERHPEMRATGAALSIFPNGWFALRALGVAHKLTSRYDAYDTSKATNLESGATQVFQFAGNKNKGEEVRVRLVDRKALLEALAEELPPGTVRFSSKLVSIDTERAAGHSSETTVLRLDDGTVIRAKVLIGCDGVHSVVARWLGMSEPVSSGRSAVRGLSIFPDGHGIKRELRQFLSQGLRAGMVPISNTDVYWFLVNDTVAAGK
;
A
#
# COMPACT_ATOMS: atom_id res chain seq x y z
N MET A 1 -2.22 20.78 45.54
CA MET A 1 -1.15 20.33 44.63
C MET A 1 -1.83 19.81 43.37
N ALA A 2 -1.95 20.66 42.36
CA ALA A 2 -2.59 20.34 41.09
C ALA A 2 -1.60 19.55 40.22
N GLY A 3 -1.97 18.34 39.83
CA GLY A 3 -1.33 17.60 38.73
C GLY A 3 -2.22 17.72 37.51
N GLY A 4 -1.83 18.56 36.55
CA GLY A 4 -2.54 18.75 35.29
C GLY A 4 -2.56 17.46 34.49
N GLY A 5 -3.75 16.97 34.19
CA GLY A 5 -3.95 16.00 33.12
C GLY A 5 -3.65 16.70 31.80
N ASP A 6 -2.76 16.10 31.00
CA ASP A 6 -2.46 16.54 29.65
C ASP A 6 -3.80 16.61 28.88
N ALA A 7 -4.20 17.82 28.49
CA ALA A 7 -5.44 18.01 27.77
C ALA A 7 -5.29 17.34 26.41
N ALA A 8 -6.19 16.40 26.09
CA ALA A 8 -6.29 15.83 24.75
C ALA A 8 -6.29 16.97 23.72
N SER A 9 -5.27 17.01 22.86
CA SER A 9 -5.21 18.03 21.81
C SER A 9 -6.34 17.78 20.82
N ASP A 10 -7.29 18.71 20.71
CA ASP A 10 -8.36 18.67 19.71
C ASP A 10 -7.81 19.24 18.39
N VAL A 11 -8.02 18.52 17.29
CA VAL A 11 -7.50 18.89 15.96
C VAL A 11 -8.64 18.89 14.96
N ASP A 12 -8.88 20.03 14.31
CA ASP A 12 -9.82 20.12 13.19
C ASP A 12 -9.10 19.87 11.86
N ALA A 13 -9.68 19.01 11.01
CA ALA A 13 -9.20 18.71 9.67
C ALA A 13 -10.36 18.62 8.68
N GLU A 14 -10.13 19.00 7.43
CA GLU A 14 -11.14 18.86 6.38
C GLU A 14 -11.22 17.41 5.88
N PHE A 15 -10.06 16.81 5.60
CA PHE A 15 -9.88 15.44 5.15
C PHE A 15 -8.97 14.70 6.12
N VAL A 16 -9.42 13.53 6.58
CA VAL A 16 -8.57 12.59 7.29
C VAL A 16 -8.53 11.28 6.51
N ILE A 17 -7.32 10.82 6.20
CA ILE A 17 -7.06 9.53 5.57
C ILE A 17 -6.49 8.61 6.65
N ALA A 18 -7.24 7.59 7.04
CA ALA A 18 -6.77 6.61 8.01
C ALA A 18 -5.88 5.59 7.30
N GLY A 19 -4.56 5.62 7.54
CA GLY A 19 -3.56 4.68 7.00
C GLY A 19 -2.55 5.34 6.06
N GLY A 20 -1.25 5.24 6.38
CA GLY A 20 -0.12 5.73 5.58
C GLY A 20 0.49 4.69 4.63
N GLY A 21 -0.31 3.72 4.19
CA GLY A 21 0.09 2.74 3.18
C GLY A 21 0.02 3.29 1.75
N ILE A 22 0.28 2.42 0.76
CA ILE A 22 0.24 2.78 -0.68
C ILE A 22 -1.08 3.46 -1.05
N ALA A 23 -2.21 2.88 -0.61
CA ALA A 23 -3.54 3.43 -0.91
C ALA A 23 -3.75 4.82 -0.29
N GLY A 24 -3.35 5.01 0.98
CA GLY A 24 -3.52 6.28 1.67
C GLY A 24 -2.65 7.40 1.10
N LEU A 25 -1.37 7.12 0.84
CA LEU A 25 -0.46 8.08 0.21
C LEU A 25 -0.88 8.42 -1.23
N ALA A 26 -1.30 7.42 -2.01
CA ALA A 26 -1.83 7.64 -3.35
C ALA A 26 -3.10 8.49 -3.33
N THR A 27 -4.00 8.26 -2.36
CA THR A 27 -5.22 9.05 -2.17
C THR A 27 -4.91 10.49 -1.80
N ALA A 28 -4.00 10.70 -0.84
CA ALA A 28 -3.56 12.04 -0.44
C ALA A 28 -2.99 12.82 -1.63
N LEU A 29 -2.14 12.16 -2.42
CA LEU A 29 -1.54 12.75 -3.61
C LEU A 29 -2.59 13.05 -4.70
N ALA A 30 -3.57 12.16 -4.89
CA ALA A 30 -4.67 12.38 -5.82
C ALA A 30 -5.53 13.61 -5.43
N LEU A 31 -5.93 13.72 -4.15
CA LEU A 31 -6.71 14.85 -3.63
C LEU A 31 -5.97 16.18 -3.79
N ARG A 32 -4.66 16.17 -3.50
CA ARG A 32 -3.79 17.33 -3.71
C ARG A 32 -3.76 17.75 -5.17
N ARG A 33 -3.54 16.81 -6.09
CA ARG A 33 -3.49 17.08 -7.55
C ARG A 33 -4.82 17.53 -8.12
N ALA A 34 -5.93 17.01 -7.61
CA ALA A 34 -7.27 17.48 -7.94
C ALA A 34 -7.55 18.90 -7.43
N GLY A 35 -6.70 19.44 -6.55
CA GLY A 35 -6.86 20.77 -5.98
C GLY A 35 -7.94 20.85 -4.90
N VAL A 36 -8.37 19.71 -4.36
CA VAL A 36 -9.41 19.61 -3.33
C VAL A 36 -8.85 19.91 -1.93
N ALA A 37 -7.55 19.69 -1.72
CA ALA A 37 -6.86 19.95 -0.44
C ALA A 37 -5.67 20.91 -0.63
N ARG A 38 -5.94 22.17 -1.01
CA ARG A 38 -4.89 23.17 -1.35
C ARG A 38 -4.29 23.93 -0.16
N GLY A 39 -4.88 23.84 1.04
CA GLY A 39 -4.41 24.53 2.24
C GLY A 39 -3.51 23.68 3.14
N HIS A 40 -2.58 24.32 3.87
CA HIS A 40 -1.61 23.67 4.76
C HIS A 40 -2.21 22.94 5.99
N GLY A 41 -3.51 23.06 6.24
CA GLY A 41 -4.18 22.42 7.39
C GLY A 41 -5.40 21.55 7.04
N GLY A 42 -5.67 21.33 5.74
CA GLY A 42 -6.91 20.66 5.33
C GLY A 42 -6.86 19.14 5.35
N MET A 43 -5.69 18.50 5.21
CA MET A 43 -5.60 17.05 5.00
C MET A 43 -4.55 16.41 5.88
N LEU A 44 -4.94 15.36 6.61
CA LEU A 44 -4.07 14.55 7.44
C LEU A 44 -4.12 13.09 7.02
N VAL A 45 -2.95 12.47 6.86
CA VAL A 45 -2.82 11.01 6.75
C VAL A 45 -2.35 10.48 8.11
N LEU A 46 -3.14 9.62 8.73
CA LEU A 46 -2.82 9.02 10.03
C LEU A 46 -2.15 7.66 9.82
N GLU A 47 -0.90 7.52 10.22
CA GLU A 47 -0.18 6.24 10.18
C GLU A 47 0.06 5.75 11.61
N ARG A 48 -0.37 4.52 11.89
CA ARG A 48 -0.27 3.93 13.23
C ARG A 48 1.16 3.58 13.63
N HIS A 49 2.05 3.34 12.67
CA HIS A 49 3.44 3.04 12.93
C HIS A 49 4.26 4.32 13.19
N PRO A 50 5.35 4.24 13.98
CA PRO A 50 6.18 5.39 14.31
C PRO A 50 6.97 5.93 13.11
N GLU A 51 7.11 5.11 12.06
CA GLU A 51 7.82 5.44 10.85
C GLU A 51 7.15 4.76 9.65
N MET A 52 7.51 5.23 8.46
CA MET A 52 7.08 4.61 7.22
C MET A 52 7.61 3.19 7.16
N ARG A 53 6.69 2.22 7.13
CA ARG A 53 7.07 0.81 7.02
C ARG A 53 7.71 0.51 5.67
N ALA A 54 9.04 0.51 5.68
CA ALA A 54 9.90 -0.02 4.64
C ALA A 54 9.90 -1.56 4.59
N THR A 55 9.50 -2.23 5.68
CA THR A 55 9.43 -3.69 5.75
C THR A 55 8.35 -4.22 4.83
N GLY A 56 8.75 -5.03 3.85
CA GLY A 56 7.87 -5.64 2.88
C GLY A 56 8.65 -6.08 1.66
N ALA A 57 8.15 -7.10 0.98
CA ALA A 57 8.79 -7.60 -0.23
C ALA A 57 8.48 -6.71 -1.44
N ALA A 58 8.70 -7.21 -2.67
CA ALA A 58 8.36 -6.48 -3.89
C ALA A 58 6.88 -6.63 -4.28
N LEU A 59 6.42 -5.71 -5.11
CA LEU A 59 5.09 -5.73 -5.74
C LEU A 59 5.23 -5.72 -7.26
N SER A 60 4.53 -6.63 -7.93
CA SER A 60 4.34 -6.54 -9.38
C SER A 60 3.28 -5.50 -9.68
N ILE A 61 3.69 -4.38 -10.29
CA ILE A 61 2.77 -3.36 -10.78
C ILE A 61 2.47 -3.62 -12.25
N PHE A 62 1.21 -3.96 -12.50
CA PHE A 62 0.68 -4.22 -13.83
C PHE A 62 0.35 -2.90 -14.57
N PRO A 63 0.10 -2.96 -15.89
CA PRO A 63 -0.19 -1.78 -16.71
C PRO A 63 -1.19 -0.78 -16.11
N ASN A 64 -2.32 -1.28 -15.59
CA ASN A 64 -3.32 -0.46 -14.90
C ASN A 64 -2.76 0.33 -13.70
N GLY A 65 -1.93 -0.31 -12.87
CA GLY A 65 -1.25 0.36 -11.76
C GLY A 65 -0.25 1.41 -12.24
N TRP A 66 0.46 1.15 -13.34
CA TRP A 66 1.40 2.12 -13.90
C TRP A 66 0.69 3.36 -14.48
N PHE A 67 -0.48 3.17 -15.10
CA PHE A 67 -1.32 4.30 -15.53
C PHE A 67 -1.75 5.17 -14.34
N ALA A 68 -2.15 4.55 -13.22
CA ALA A 68 -2.46 5.28 -12.00
C ALA A 68 -1.24 6.06 -11.48
N LEU A 69 -0.06 5.44 -11.42
CA LEU A 69 1.18 6.10 -10.99
C LEU A 69 1.61 7.24 -11.92
N ARG A 70 1.33 7.15 -13.23
CA ARG A 70 1.53 8.25 -14.18
C ARG A 70 0.59 9.41 -13.93
N ALA A 71 -0.69 9.15 -13.68
CA ALA A 71 -1.65 10.20 -13.32
C ALA A 71 -1.25 10.90 -12.01
N LEU A 72 -0.74 10.12 -11.06
CA LEU A 72 -0.13 10.62 -9.82
C LEU A 72 1.27 11.24 -10.03
N GLY A 73 1.82 11.20 -11.24
CA GLY A 73 3.10 11.80 -11.63
C GLY A 73 4.35 11.22 -10.97
N VAL A 74 4.24 10.08 -10.29
CA VAL A 74 5.36 9.42 -9.59
C VAL A 74 6.00 8.29 -10.39
N ALA A 75 5.39 7.88 -11.51
CA ALA A 75 5.90 6.77 -12.31
C ALA A 75 7.37 6.95 -12.74
N HIS A 76 7.77 8.19 -13.07
CA HIS A 76 9.13 8.50 -13.53
C HIS A 76 10.21 8.19 -12.49
N LYS A 77 9.91 8.34 -11.18
CA LYS A 77 10.81 8.01 -10.07
C LYS A 77 11.11 6.52 -9.98
N LEU A 78 10.21 5.69 -10.48
CA LEU A 78 10.30 4.23 -10.44
C LEU A 78 10.82 3.66 -11.76
N THR A 79 10.48 4.25 -12.90
CA THR A 79 10.96 3.76 -14.22
C THR A 79 12.47 3.84 -14.39
N SER A 80 13.16 4.75 -13.68
CA SER A 80 14.62 4.85 -13.68
C SER A 80 15.31 3.77 -12.84
N ARG A 81 14.57 3.10 -11.94
CA ARG A 81 15.09 2.15 -10.96
C ARG A 81 14.70 0.70 -11.27
N TYR A 82 13.54 0.49 -11.88
CA TYR A 82 13.00 -0.85 -12.12
C TYR A 82 12.71 -1.10 -13.60
N ASP A 83 13.35 -2.16 -14.11
CA ASP A 83 13.14 -2.65 -15.46
C ASP A 83 11.77 -3.30 -15.63
N ALA A 84 11.27 -3.21 -16.86
CA ALA A 84 10.06 -3.89 -17.27
C ALA A 84 10.31 -5.37 -17.61
N TYR A 85 9.27 -6.17 -17.37
CA TYR A 85 9.14 -7.55 -17.76
C TYR A 85 8.13 -7.68 -18.91
N ASP A 86 8.56 -8.33 -19.99
CA ASP A 86 7.70 -8.66 -21.14
C ASP A 86 7.01 -10.01 -20.95
N THR A 87 7.62 -10.92 -20.20
CA THR A 87 7.15 -12.29 -20.05
C THR A 87 7.22 -12.80 -18.62
N SER A 88 6.39 -13.80 -18.35
CA SER A 88 6.45 -14.64 -17.16
C SER A 88 6.49 -16.10 -17.59
N LYS A 89 7.25 -16.93 -16.88
CA LYS A 89 7.31 -18.38 -17.12
C LYS A 89 6.70 -19.11 -15.94
N ALA A 90 5.74 -20.00 -16.19
CA ALA A 90 5.25 -20.93 -15.18
C ALA A 90 5.71 -22.34 -15.53
N THR A 91 6.39 -22.99 -14.61
CA THR A 91 6.83 -24.37 -14.73
C THR A 91 5.99 -25.24 -13.81
N ASN A 92 5.34 -26.26 -14.36
CA ASN A 92 4.72 -27.31 -13.57
C ASN A 92 5.81 -28.27 -13.06
N LEU A 93 5.88 -28.48 -11.74
CA LEU A 93 6.96 -29.24 -11.11
C LEU A 93 6.80 -30.76 -11.28
N GLU A 94 5.59 -31.27 -11.46
CA GLU A 94 5.35 -32.70 -11.67
C GLU A 94 5.78 -33.17 -13.07
N SER A 95 5.45 -32.38 -14.10
CA SER A 95 5.71 -32.71 -15.52
C SER A 95 6.98 -32.07 -16.08
N GLY A 96 7.53 -31.05 -15.41
CA GLY A 96 8.62 -30.22 -15.93
C GLY A 96 8.21 -29.27 -17.06
N ALA A 97 6.95 -29.31 -17.52
CA ALA A 97 6.47 -28.47 -18.62
C ALA A 97 6.49 -27.00 -18.22
N THR A 98 6.99 -26.14 -19.11
CA THR A 98 7.06 -24.69 -18.89
C THR A 98 6.22 -23.96 -19.92
N GLN A 99 5.28 -23.14 -19.44
CA GLN A 99 4.51 -22.21 -20.26
C GLN A 99 5.06 -20.80 -20.12
N VAL A 100 5.19 -20.11 -21.26
CA VAL A 100 5.59 -18.70 -21.31
C VAL A 100 4.35 -17.84 -21.55
N PHE A 101 4.08 -16.93 -20.63
CA PHE A 101 3.04 -15.92 -20.72
C PHE A 101 3.66 -14.61 -21.21
N GLN A 102 3.09 -14.05 -22.27
CA GLN A 102 3.38 -12.70 -22.72
C GLN A 102 2.48 -11.73 -21.96
N PHE A 103 3.06 -10.73 -21.30
CA PHE A 103 2.25 -9.67 -20.71
C PHE A 103 1.67 -8.79 -21.81
N ALA A 104 0.39 -8.45 -21.69
CA ALA A 104 -0.26 -7.56 -22.64
C ALA A 104 0.41 -6.17 -22.60
N GLY A 105 0.83 -5.69 -23.76
CA GLY A 105 1.44 -4.38 -23.94
C GLY A 105 1.49 -4.04 -25.42
N ASN A 106 0.88 -2.92 -25.83
CA ASN A 106 0.86 -2.53 -27.23
C ASN A 106 2.22 -1.94 -27.61
N LYS A 107 3.06 -2.74 -28.28
CA LYS A 107 4.40 -2.32 -28.76
C LYS A 107 4.36 -1.08 -29.67
N ASN A 108 3.19 -0.75 -30.25
CA ASN A 108 3.06 0.28 -31.28
C ASN A 108 2.69 1.69 -30.77
N LYS A 109 2.53 1.91 -29.46
CA LYS A 109 2.14 3.23 -28.91
C LYS A 109 3.11 3.74 -27.86
N GLY A 110 4.39 3.91 -28.20
CA GLY A 110 5.35 4.89 -27.63
C GLY A 110 5.54 5.06 -26.11
N GLU A 111 4.77 4.40 -25.25
CA GLU A 111 4.71 4.58 -23.81
C GLU A 111 4.59 3.18 -23.18
N GLU A 112 5.75 2.65 -22.80
CA GLU A 112 5.95 1.32 -22.19
C GLU A 112 5.27 1.18 -20.83
N VAL A 113 3.96 1.00 -20.84
CA VAL A 113 3.21 0.56 -19.67
C VAL A 113 3.25 -0.96 -19.63
N ARG A 114 4.39 -1.48 -19.14
CA ARG A 114 4.73 -2.90 -18.98
C ARG A 114 4.75 -3.28 -17.50
N VAL A 115 4.70 -4.58 -17.20
CA VAL A 115 4.79 -5.08 -15.81
C VAL A 115 6.16 -4.75 -15.25
N ARG A 116 6.20 -4.12 -14.08
CA ARG A 116 7.43 -3.82 -13.34
C ARG A 116 7.33 -4.36 -11.93
N LEU A 117 8.40 -4.94 -11.42
CA LEU A 117 8.48 -5.26 -10.00
C LEU A 117 9.19 -4.13 -9.29
N VAL A 118 8.52 -3.56 -8.31
CA VAL A 118 9.03 -2.45 -7.53
C VAL A 118 9.16 -2.90 -6.09
N ASP A 119 10.23 -2.48 -5.42
CA ASP A 119 10.26 -2.65 -3.98
C ASP A 119 9.20 -1.77 -3.32
N ARG A 120 8.56 -2.32 -2.28
CA ARG A 120 7.44 -1.64 -1.61
C ARG A 120 7.88 -0.32 -0.96
N LYS A 121 9.13 -0.24 -0.49
CA LYS A 121 9.69 0.93 0.18
C LYS A 121 9.78 2.11 -0.81
N ALA A 122 10.41 1.91 -1.95
CA ALA A 122 10.58 2.90 -3.01
C ALA A 122 9.24 3.38 -3.56
N LEU A 123 8.23 2.50 -3.65
CA LEU A 123 6.88 2.93 -4.03
C LEU A 123 6.26 3.86 -2.98
N LEU A 124 6.40 3.55 -1.69
CA LEU A 124 5.92 4.41 -0.61
C LEU A 124 6.68 5.76 -0.58
N GLU A 125 8.01 5.72 -0.71
CA GLU A 125 8.86 6.91 -0.77
C GLU A 125 8.50 7.80 -1.96
N ALA A 126 8.38 7.22 -3.16
CA ALA A 126 8.03 7.96 -4.36
C ALA A 126 6.69 8.70 -4.22
N LEU A 127 5.71 8.11 -3.52
CA LEU A 127 4.42 8.74 -3.23
C LEU A 127 4.52 9.80 -2.13
N ALA A 128 5.23 9.51 -1.05
CA ALA A 128 5.32 10.38 0.11
C ALA A 128 6.14 11.64 -0.14
N GLU A 129 7.21 11.56 -0.92
CA GLU A 129 8.05 12.70 -1.31
C GLU A 129 7.30 13.79 -2.08
N GLU A 130 6.18 13.45 -2.73
CA GLU A 130 5.32 14.42 -3.43
C GLU A 130 4.32 15.13 -2.50
N LEU A 131 4.25 14.72 -1.23
CA LEU A 131 3.41 15.32 -0.21
C LEU A 131 4.23 16.32 0.61
N PRO A 132 3.65 17.46 1.03
CA PRO A 132 4.31 18.37 1.95
C PRO A 132 4.73 17.70 3.26
N PRO A 133 5.85 18.14 3.86
CA PRO A 133 6.17 17.79 5.23
C PRO A 133 4.97 18.03 6.17
N GLY A 134 4.73 17.10 7.09
CA GLY A 134 3.61 17.17 8.03
C GLY A 134 2.27 16.63 7.52
N THR A 135 2.14 16.27 6.23
CA THR A 135 0.91 15.65 5.70
C THR A 135 0.63 14.29 6.36
N VAL A 136 1.68 13.53 6.66
CA VAL A 136 1.59 12.23 7.32
C VAL A 136 1.94 12.39 8.80
N ARG A 137 1.01 12.06 9.68
CA ARG A 137 1.21 11.99 11.13
C ARG A 137 1.42 10.51 11.52
N PHE A 138 2.64 10.19 11.92
CA PHE A 138 3.00 8.86 12.43
C PHE A 138 2.50 8.67 13.88
N SER A 139 2.62 7.45 14.39
CA SER A 139 2.15 7.06 15.73
C SER A 139 0.70 7.46 16.00
N SER A 140 -0.15 7.45 14.97
CA SER A 140 -1.53 7.93 15.01
C SER A 140 -2.48 6.77 14.77
N LYS A 141 -2.62 5.91 15.77
CA LYS A 141 -3.48 4.73 15.67
C LYS A 141 -4.93 5.13 15.99
N LEU A 142 -5.77 5.16 14.97
CA LEU A 142 -7.22 5.32 15.12
C LEU A 142 -7.80 4.13 15.92
N VAL A 143 -8.57 4.43 16.98
CA VAL A 143 -9.20 3.40 17.84
C VAL A 143 -10.72 3.45 17.83
N SER A 144 -11.33 4.63 17.64
CA SER A 144 -12.77 4.76 17.51
C SER A 144 -13.17 5.91 16.60
N ILE A 145 -14.40 5.80 16.08
CA ILE A 145 -15.03 6.77 15.17
C ILE A 145 -16.45 6.99 15.67
N ASP A 146 -16.81 8.24 15.88
CA ASP A 146 -18.14 8.71 16.27
C ASP A 146 -18.60 9.80 15.29
N THR A 147 -19.87 10.19 15.34
CA THR A 147 -20.39 11.36 14.61
C THR A 147 -21.01 12.35 15.56
N GLU A 148 -20.73 13.63 15.32
CA GLU A 148 -21.34 14.74 16.05
C GLU A 148 -22.17 15.60 15.10
N ARG A 149 -23.35 16.01 15.58
CA ARG A 149 -24.22 16.96 14.90
C ARG A 149 -24.06 18.32 15.54
N ALA A 150 -23.55 19.31 14.81
CA ALA A 150 -23.53 20.67 15.29
C ALA A 150 -24.96 21.22 15.35
N ALA A 151 -25.37 21.77 16.50
CA ALA A 151 -26.69 22.37 16.66
C ALA A 151 -26.90 23.46 15.58
N GLY A 152 -27.94 23.30 14.77
CA GLY A 152 -28.30 24.26 13.70
C GLY A 152 -27.57 24.09 12.36
N HIS A 153 -26.70 23.08 12.19
CA HIS A 153 -26.09 22.76 10.90
C HIS A 153 -26.60 21.43 10.36
N SER A 154 -26.70 21.31 9.02
CA SER A 154 -27.13 20.08 8.35
C SER A 154 -26.01 19.05 8.16
N SER A 155 -24.74 19.41 8.37
CA SER A 155 -23.60 18.52 8.17
C SER A 155 -23.14 17.85 9.46
N GLU A 156 -23.01 16.53 9.43
CA GLU A 156 -22.37 15.74 10.48
C GLU A 156 -20.85 15.85 10.39
N THR A 157 -20.19 15.97 11.55
CA THR A 157 -18.72 15.93 11.66
C THR A 157 -18.32 14.56 12.19
N THR A 158 -17.30 13.96 11.57
CA THR A 158 -16.75 12.69 12.04
C THR A 158 -15.73 12.97 13.14
N VAL A 159 -15.85 12.29 14.28
CA VAL A 159 -14.95 12.44 15.43
C VAL A 159 -14.11 11.18 15.57
N LEU A 160 -12.81 11.34 15.46
CA LEU A 160 -11.81 10.28 15.46
C LEU A 160 -11.07 10.32 16.79
N ARG A 161 -10.94 9.17 17.46
CA ARG A 161 -10.11 9.06 18.67
C ARG A 161 -8.89 8.22 18.39
N LEU A 162 -7.72 8.71 18.78
CA LEU A 162 -6.46 7.97 18.70
C LEU A 162 -6.15 7.25 20.02
N ASP A 163 -5.21 6.31 19.99
CA ASP A 163 -4.80 5.54 21.17
C ASP A 163 -4.05 6.36 22.22
N ASP A 164 -3.48 7.50 21.83
CA ASP A 164 -2.88 8.49 22.73
C ASP A 164 -3.91 9.43 23.39
N GLY A 165 -5.20 9.28 23.07
CA GLY A 165 -6.28 10.12 23.58
C GLY A 165 -6.56 11.38 22.75
N THR A 166 -5.76 11.68 21.72
CA THR A 166 -6.01 12.77 20.75
C THR A 166 -7.40 12.60 20.13
N VAL A 167 -8.12 13.71 19.98
CA VAL A 167 -9.37 13.78 19.23
C VAL A 167 -9.16 14.57 17.95
N ILE A 168 -9.63 14.04 16.82
CA ILE A 168 -9.57 14.71 15.52
C ILE A 168 -10.97 14.80 14.94
N ARG A 169 -11.39 16.01 14.58
CA ARG A 169 -12.69 16.31 13.97
C ARG A 169 -12.50 16.48 12.47
N ALA A 170 -13.17 15.64 11.69
CA ALA A 170 -13.01 15.56 10.25
C ALA A 170 -14.34 15.83 9.53
N LYS A 171 -14.32 16.67 8.48
CA LYS A 171 -15.46 16.78 7.56
C LYS A 171 -15.59 15.54 6.67
N VAL A 172 -14.45 14.99 6.24
CA VAL A 172 -14.38 13.80 5.40
C VAL A 172 -13.37 12.82 5.99
N LEU A 173 -13.81 11.59 6.25
CA LEU A 173 -12.96 10.47 6.60
C LEU A 173 -12.82 9.52 5.40
N ILE A 174 -11.59 9.13 5.07
CA ILE A 174 -11.28 8.14 4.03
C ILE A 174 -10.54 6.97 4.68
N GLY A 175 -11.14 5.78 4.63
CA GLY A 175 -10.53 4.55 5.13
C GLY A 175 -9.49 3.97 4.17
N CYS A 176 -8.23 3.93 4.60
CA CYS A 176 -7.09 3.33 3.90
C CYS A 176 -6.25 2.44 4.86
N ASP A 177 -6.87 1.96 5.94
CA ASP A 177 -6.25 1.34 7.13
C ASP A 177 -6.13 -0.19 7.03
N GLY A 178 -6.27 -0.72 5.81
CA GLY A 178 -5.93 -2.09 5.45
C GLY A 178 -6.94 -3.15 5.88
N VAL A 179 -6.51 -4.41 5.90
CA VAL A 179 -7.40 -5.58 6.08
C VAL A 179 -8.11 -5.63 7.46
N HIS A 180 -7.55 -4.99 8.48
CA HIS A 180 -8.12 -4.91 9.83
C HIS A 180 -8.72 -3.52 10.10
N SER A 181 -9.36 -2.94 9.09
CA SER A 181 -9.83 -1.56 9.09
C SER A 181 -10.80 -1.27 10.25
N VAL A 182 -10.52 -0.21 10.99
CA VAL A 182 -11.44 0.40 11.96
C VAL A 182 -12.56 1.11 11.21
N VAL A 183 -12.24 1.79 10.11
CA VAL A 183 -13.22 2.52 9.29
C VAL A 183 -14.25 1.58 8.66
N ALA A 184 -13.82 0.44 8.10
CA ALA A 184 -14.71 -0.55 7.50
C ALA A 184 -15.66 -1.16 8.53
N ARG A 185 -15.15 -1.49 9.73
CA ARG A 185 -15.98 -2.00 10.84
C ARG A 185 -16.99 -0.96 11.31
N TRP A 186 -16.60 0.29 11.42
CA TRP A 186 -17.51 1.40 11.75
C TRP A 186 -18.62 1.58 10.71
N LEU A 187 -18.30 1.41 9.42
CA LEU A 187 -19.29 1.40 8.33
C LEU A 187 -20.16 0.13 8.27
N GLY A 188 -19.98 -0.84 9.18
CA GLY A 188 -20.71 -2.10 9.19
C GLY A 188 -20.34 -3.05 8.05
N MET A 189 -19.14 -2.92 7.47
CA MET A 189 -18.64 -3.86 6.47
C MET A 189 -18.32 -5.22 7.10
N SER A 190 -18.45 -6.28 6.29
CA SER A 190 -18.16 -7.65 6.72
C SER A 190 -16.68 -7.86 7.04
N GLU A 191 -16.42 -8.75 7.99
CA GLU A 191 -15.05 -9.18 8.32
C GLU A 191 -14.34 -9.86 7.13
N PRO A 192 -13.00 -9.80 7.07
CA PRO A 192 -12.22 -10.46 6.04
C PRO A 192 -12.46 -11.99 6.02
N VAL A 193 -12.64 -12.54 4.83
CA VAL A 193 -12.78 -13.99 4.64
C VAL A 193 -11.43 -14.60 4.29
N SER A 194 -11.06 -15.69 4.97
CA SER A 194 -9.85 -16.44 4.66
C SER A 194 -9.92 -17.05 3.26
N SER A 195 -8.84 -16.91 2.48
CA SER A 195 -8.71 -17.52 1.16
C SER A 195 -8.33 -19.01 1.20
N GLY A 196 -8.09 -19.55 2.41
CA GLY A 196 -7.56 -20.91 2.60
C GLY A 196 -6.10 -21.06 2.19
N ARG A 197 -5.37 -19.95 1.96
CA ARG A 197 -3.97 -19.95 1.51
C ARG A 197 -3.09 -19.08 2.39
N SER A 198 -1.85 -19.52 2.56
CA SER A 198 -0.80 -18.79 3.27
C SER A 198 0.34 -18.48 2.31
N ALA A 199 1.02 -17.35 2.53
CA ALA A 199 2.12 -16.92 1.68
C ALA A 199 3.31 -16.46 2.53
N VAL A 200 4.46 -17.09 2.33
CA VAL A 200 5.75 -16.61 2.80
C VAL A 200 6.39 -15.84 1.65
N ARG A 201 6.97 -14.69 1.98
CA ARG A 201 7.61 -13.78 1.02
C ARG A 201 8.94 -13.34 1.57
N GLY A 202 9.91 -13.17 0.70
CA GLY A 202 11.23 -12.67 1.08
C GLY A 202 11.90 -11.90 -0.03
N LEU A 203 12.92 -11.16 0.38
CA LEU A 203 13.84 -10.47 -0.51
C LEU A 203 15.24 -11.00 -0.19
N SER A 204 15.86 -11.65 -1.16
CA SER A 204 17.25 -12.08 -1.05
C SER A 204 18.14 -10.98 -1.63
N ILE A 205 19.15 -10.56 -0.86
CA ILE A 205 20.06 -9.46 -1.21
C ILE A 205 21.45 -10.05 -1.50
N PHE A 206 21.99 -9.72 -2.66
CA PHE A 206 23.28 -10.15 -3.19
C PHE A 206 24.11 -8.89 -3.49
N PRO A 207 24.91 -8.39 -2.54
CA PRO A 207 25.63 -7.12 -2.69
C PRO A 207 26.53 -7.06 -3.93
N ASP A 208 27.16 -8.18 -4.29
CA ASP A 208 28.05 -8.29 -5.46
C ASP A 208 27.32 -8.66 -6.76
N GLY A 209 25.99 -8.72 -6.71
CA GLY A 209 25.11 -9.12 -7.80
C GLY A 209 24.78 -10.61 -7.79
N HIS A 210 23.59 -10.96 -8.29
CA HIS A 210 23.07 -12.33 -8.21
C HIS A 210 23.38 -13.19 -9.45
N GLY A 211 23.73 -12.60 -10.60
CA GLY A 211 24.00 -13.32 -11.87
C GLY A 211 22.80 -14.08 -12.49
N ILE A 212 21.68 -14.21 -11.79
CA ILE A 212 20.42 -14.78 -12.29
C ILE A 212 19.89 -14.00 -13.51
N LYS A 213 19.44 -14.73 -14.53
CA LYS A 213 18.78 -14.17 -15.70
C LYS A 213 17.49 -13.42 -15.30
N ARG A 214 17.26 -12.25 -15.89
CA ARG A 214 16.07 -11.41 -15.66
C ARG A 214 14.80 -12.06 -16.24
N GLU A 215 14.23 -13.00 -15.48
CA GLU A 215 13.00 -13.70 -15.82
C GLU A 215 12.05 -13.74 -14.62
N LEU A 216 10.78 -13.44 -14.84
CA LEU A 216 9.72 -13.71 -13.86
C LEU A 216 9.42 -15.20 -13.93
N ARG A 217 9.75 -15.96 -12.88
CA ARG A 217 9.55 -17.40 -12.83
C ARG A 217 8.56 -17.77 -11.75
N GLN A 218 7.63 -18.64 -12.10
CA GLN A 218 6.67 -19.27 -11.20
C GLN A 218 6.82 -20.79 -11.31
N PHE A 219 6.65 -21.46 -10.19
CA PHE A 219 6.69 -22.91 -10.09
C PHE A 219 5.38 -23.35 -9.47
N LEU A 220 4.71 -24.30 -10.13
CA LEU A 220 3.38 -24.77 -9.76
C LEU A 220 3.46 -26.25 -9.44
N SER A 221 2.86 -26.63 -8.32
CA SER A 221 2.64 -28.01 -7.91
C SER A 221 1.28 -28.11 -7.21
N GLN A 222 0.77 -29.32 -6.97
CA GLN A 222 -0.50 -29.50 -6.26
C GLN A 222 -0.45 -28.83 -4.88
N GLY A 223 -1.32 -27.83 -4.67
CA GLY A 223 -1.41 -27.08 -3.41
C GLY A 223 -0.23 -26.12 -3.14
N LEU A 224 0.70 -25.93 -4.09
CA LEU A 224 1.90 -25.11 -3.95
C LEU A 224 2.10 -24.20 -5.16
N ARG A 225 2.41 -22.93 -4.89
CA ARG A 225 2.91 -21.99 -5.88
C ARG A 225 4.12 -21.26 -5.32
N ALA A 226 5.26 -21.38 -5.97
CA ALA A 226 6.42 -20.57 -5.68
C ALA A 226 6.73 -19.62 -6.83
N GLY A 227 7.51 -18.58 -6.55
CA GLY A 227 8.05 -17.74 -7.59
C GLY A 227 9.32 -17.04 -7.16
N MET A 228 10.14 -16.68 -8.13
CA MET A 228 11.30 -15.82 -7.95
C MET A 228 11.35 -14.80 -9.08
N VAL A 229 11.76 -13.59 -8.74
CA VAL A 229 11.84 -12.49 -9.69
C VAL A 229 12.98 -11.55 -9.26
N PRO A 230 14.02 -11.40 -10.09
CA PRO A 230 15.00 -10.33 -9.92
C PRO A 230 14.30 -8.96 -9.94
N ILE A 231 14.55 -8.08 -8.98
CA ILE A 231 13.99 -6.72 -8.99
C ILE A 231 15.05 -5.65 -9.29
N SER A 232 16.32 -5.98 -9.03
CA SER A 232 17.52 -5.23 -9.39
C SER A 232 18.64 -6.23 -9.69
N ASN A 233 19.86 -5.78 -9.96
CA ASN A 233 21.01 -6.69 -10.12
C ASN A 233 21.43 -7.37 -8.80
N THR A 234 21.03 -6.81 -7.66
CA THR A 234 21.40 -7.28 -6.32
C THR A 234 20.25 -7.96 -5.60
N ASP A 235 19.00 -7.71 -5.98
CA ASP A 235 17.86 -8.09 -5.15
C ASP A 235 16.92 -9.04 -5.89
N VAL A 236 16.54 -10.13 -5.24
CA VAL A 236 15.63 -11.14 -5.79
C VAL A 236 14.43 -11.31 -4.86
N TYR A 237 13.26 -10.93 -5.35
CA TYR A 237 12.00 -11.20 -4.68
C TYR A 237 11.61 -12.66 -4.88
N TRP A 238 11.20 -13.33 -3.81
CA TRP A 238 10.65 -14.66 -3.89
C TRP A 238 9.43 -14.82 -2.99
N PHE A 239 8.61 -15.80 -3.35
CA PHE A 239 7.44 -16.16 -2.55
C PHE A 239 7.16 -17.65 -2.63
N LEU A 240 6.50 -18.15 -1.60
CA LEU A 240 5.95 -19.49 -1.52
C LEU A 240 4.52 -19.38 -0.99
N VAL A 241 3.56 -19.87 -1.75
CA VAL A 241 2.14 -19.93 -1.39
C VAL A 241 1.76 -21.38 -1.28
N ASN A 242 1.16 -21.75 -0.17
CA ASN A 242 0.57 -23.07 0.05
C ASN A 242 -0.87 -22.94 0.54
N ASP A 243 -1.61 -24.04 0.46
CA ASP A 243 -2.86 -24.14 1.18
C ASP A 243 -2.56 -24.05 2.68
N THR A 244 -3.37 -23.26 3.39
CA THR A 244 -3.24 -23.13 4.84
C THR A 244 -3.58 -24.49 5.45
N VAL A 245 -2.61 -25.13 6.09
CA VAL A 245 -2.91 -26.27 6.96
C VAL A 245 -3.77 -25.71 8.08
N ALA A 246 -5.01 -26.18 8.21
CA ALA A 246 -5.84 -25.80 9.35
C ALA A 246 -5.02 -26.07 10.62
N ALA A 247 -4.93 -25.08 11.53
CA ALA A 247 -4.39 -25.34 12.85
C ALA A 247 -5.17 -26.52 13.41
N GLY A 248 -4.47 -27.65 13.62
CA GLY A 248 -5.09 -28.90 14.05
C GLY A 248 -5.97 -28.65 15.27
N LYS A 249 -7.13 -29.28 15.28
CA LYS A 249 -7.88 -29.51 16.52
C LYS A 249 -7.05 -30.34 17.48
#